data_AF-A0AAD1WIT9-F1
#
_entry.id   AF-A0AAD1WIT9-F1
#
_cell.length_a   1.000
_cell.length_b   1.000
_cell.length_c   1.000
_cell.angle_alpha   90.00
_cell.angle_beta   90.00
_cell.angle_gamma   90.00
#
_symmetry.space_group_name_H-M   'P 1'
#
loop_
_entity.id
_entity.type
_entity.pdbx_description
1 polymer ?
#
loop_
_entity_poly.entity_id
_entity_poly.type
_entity_poly.pdbx_seq_one_letter_code
_entity_poly.pdbx_strand_id
1 'polypeptide(L)'
;MELKVPHSRLFEEFLDTAQTCSQYTYENGVPVGCHFEFTNETEELQFVVADVINKNIEPFYSWMKPFSKLQFPPPIIKISRNDKGEVYVSWNVSGQPSRKLPYQYQLYILNLNNEKALPTEPFTQENERSSKQIENIDPDAKYTVKLRTRYDTEYPWSEWSEEKNILGKPNYWTRNIILATVIPISVTIFTVIAVIYMKRFFLCIFPPIPHPGKIFEKSFSNQNNFQQFTQYNIVTENEEDVCSVILAESPLSSSSSSTCSSAVE
;
A
#
# COMPACT_ATOMS: atom_id res chain seq x y z
N MET A 1 55.74 6.86 4.81
CA MET A 1 55.19 7.97 5.60
C MET A 1 56.37 8.58 6.32
N GLU A 2 56.88 9.71 5.81
CA GLU A 2 58.08 10.34 6.39
C GLU A 2 57.69 11.13 7.64
N LEU A 3 58.25 10.70 8.77
CA LEU A 3 58.14 11.32 10.07
C LEU A 3 59.21 12.40 10.19
N LYS A 4 58.81 13.65 10.45
CA LYS A 4 59.74 14.72 10.78
C LYS A 4 59.09 15.63 11.83
N VAL A 5 59.72 15.72 13.00
CA VAL A 5 59.29 16.60 14.10
C VAL A 5 60.19 17.84 14.10
N PRO A 6 59.64 19.06 14.19
CA PRO A 6 60.37 20.21 14.66
C PRO A 6 60.18 20.35 16.18
N HIS A 7 61.28 20.28 16.92
CA HIS A 7 61.39 20.57 18.34
C HIS A 7 61.09 22.06 18.59
N SER A 8 59.81 22.46 18.58
CA SER A 8 59.38 23.86 18.65
C SER A 8 58.39 24.10 19.78
N ARG A 9 58.42 25.29 20.40
CA ARG A 9 57.49 25.72 21.48
C ARG A 9 56.01 25.50 21.15
N LEU A 10 55.66 25.51 19.86
CA LEU A 10 54.31 25.25 19.36
C LEU A 10 53.81 23.84 19.72
N PHE A 11 54.71 22.87 19.88
CA PHE A 11 54.35 21.52 20.27
C PHE A 11 53.92 21.43 21.74
N GLU A 12 54.59 22.16 22.64
CA GLU A 12 54.18 22.18 24.05
C GLU A 12 52.86 22.95 24.24
N GLU A 13 52.67 24.06 23.51
CA GLU A 13 51.41 24.81 23.50
C GLU A 13 50.23 23.97 22.95
N PHE A 14 50.52 23.06 22.01
CA PHE A 14 49.54 22.09 21.49
C PHE A 14 49.20 21.01 22.53
N LEU A 15 50.18 20.50 23.28
CA LEU A 15 49.92 19.54 24.36
C LEU A 15 49.05 20.14 25.47
N ASP A 16 49.23 21.42 25.79
CA ASP A 16 48.45 22.10 26.83
C ASP A 16 46.98 22.35 26.43
N THR A 17 46.68 22.37 25.13
CA THR A 17 45.32 22.54 24.59
C THR A 17 44.67 21.22 24.17
N ALA A 18 45.43 20.12 24.16
CA ALA A 18 44.94 18.82 23.73
C ALA A 18 44.03 18.17 24.79
N GLN A 19 42.90 17.63 24.33
CA GLN A 19 42.05 16.79 25.17
C GLN A 19 42.73 15.43 25.38
N THR A 20 42.99 15.08 26.63
CA THR A 20 43.54 13.76 26.98
C THR A 20 42.47 12.67 26.85
N CYS A 21 42.92 11.47 26.50
CA CYS A 21 42.04 10.31 26.42
C CYS A 21 41.53 9.93 27.82
N SER A 22 40.21 9.87 27.98
CA SER A 22 39.58 9.42 29.23
C SER A 22 39.32 7.91 29.25
N GLN A 23 39.17 7.27 28.08
CA GLN A 23 38.72 5.88 27.93
C GLN A 23 39.62 5.10 26.97
N TYR A 24 40.70 4.53 27.48
CA TYR A 24 41.62 3.70 26.71
C TYR A 24 41.06 2.29 26.45
N THR A 25 41.37 1.75 25.27
CA THR A 25 41.19 0.32 24.97
C THR A 25 42.52 -0.41 25.09
N TYR A 26 42.49 -1.61 25.66
CA TYR A 26 43.69 -2.39 25.95
C TYR A 26 43.64 -3.75 25.26
N GLU A 27 44.79 -4.18 24.76
CA GLU A 27 45.02 -5.53 24.25
C GLU A 27 46.28 -6.07 24.93
N ASN A 28 46.17 -7.22 25.62
CA ASN A 28 47.27 -7.82 26.40
C ASN A 28 47.95 -6.85 27.41
N GLY A 29 47.18 -5.92 27.99
CA GLY A 29 47.69 -4.93 28.94
C GLY A 29 48.36 -3.71 28.30
N VAL A 30 48.41 -3.63 26.97
CA VAL A 30 48.95 -2.48 26.22
C VAL A 30 47.79 -1.62 25.71
N PRO A 31 47.80 -0.30 25.93
CA PRO A 31 46.79 0.59 25.37
C PRO A 31 46.94 0.65 23.84
N VAL A 32 45.92 0.22 23.11
CA VAL A 32 45.91 0.15 21.64
C VAL A 32 44.95 1.16 21.00
N GLY A 33 44.11 1.82 21.80
CA GLY A 33 43.18 2.81 21.30
C GLY A 33 42.55 3.66 22.40
N CYS A 34 41.65 4.55 21.98
CA CYS A 34 40.95 5.47 22.84
C CYS A 34 39.56 5.79 22.29
N HIS A 35 38.60 6.00 23.20
CA HIS A 35 37.32 6.61 22.89
C HIS A 35 37.34 8.11 23.23
N PHE A 36 36.98 8.92 22.25
CA PHE A 36 36.80 10.36 22.40
C PHE A 36 35.38 10.73 22.00
N GLU A 37 34.74 11.56 22.82
CA GLU A 37 33.55 12.28 22.40
C GLU A 37 34.00 13.52 21.64
N PHE A 38 33.63 13.60 20.36
CA PHE A 38 33.97 14.72 19.50
C PHE A 38 32.68 15.35 18.98
N THR A 39 32.47 16.62 19.33
CA THR A 39 31.24 17.37 18.98
C THR A 39 31.42 18.28 17.77
N ASN A 40 32.65 18.60 17.40
CA ASN A 40 32.92 19.50 16.28
C ASN A 40 33.05 18.71 14.98
N GLU A 41 32.38 19.11 13.91
CA GLU A 41 32.58 18.49 12.61
C GLU A 41 33.82 19.12 11.92
N THR A 42 35.02 18.79 12.39
CA THR A 42 36.26 19.23 11.74
C THR A 42 36.64 18.29 10.59
N GLU A 43 37.24 18.85 9.55
CA GLU A 43 37.68 18.09 8.38
C GLU A 43 38.93 17.26 8.69
N GLU A 44 39.71 17.68 9.68
CA GLU A 44 40.94 17.02 10.11
C GLU A 44 41.00 16.94 11.64
N LEU A 45 41.45 15.80 12.12
CA LEU A 45 41.79 15.52 13.50
C LEU A 45 43.28 15.29 13.59
N GLN A 46 43.92 15.94 14.56
CA GLN A 46 45.33 15.74 14.87
C GLN A 46 45.43 15.00 16.20
N PHE A 47 46.20 13.93 16.20
CA PHE A 47 46.46 13.11 17.38
C PHE A 47 47.94 13.19 17.70
N VAL A 48 48.23 13.31 18.99
CA VAL A 48 49.58 13.24 19.52
C VAL A 48 49.62 12.07 20.48
N VAL A 49 50.63 11.22 20.30
CA VAL A 49 50.94 10.15 21.24
C VAL A 49 52.26 10.51 21.89
N ALA A 50 52.21 10.75 23.19
CA ALA A 50 53.35 11.15 23.99
C ALA A 50 53.32 10.40 25.32
N ASP A 51 54.50 10.01 25.80
CA ASP A 51 54.67 9.55 27.18
C ASP A 51 54.83 10.78 28.09
N VAL A 52 53.70 11.26 28.62
CA VAL A 52 53.65 12.47 29.46
C VAL A 52 54.35 12.25 30.81
N ILE A 53 54.39 11.00 31.31
CA ILE A 53 54.84 10.69 32.67
C ILE A 53 56.34 10.42 32.70
N ASN A 54 56.81 9.44 31.92
CA ASN A 54 58.21 9.02 31.97
C ASN A 54 59.06 9.67 30.88
N LYS A 55 58.42 10.32 29.87
CA LYS A 55 59.10 10.96 28.72
C LYS A 55 60.08 10.02 28.01
N ASN A 56 59.85 8.71 28.10
CA ASN A 56 60.73 7.70 27.50
C ASN A 56 60.44 7.49 26.00
N ILE A 57 59.27 7.94 25.55
CA ILE A 57 58.82 7.82 24.16
C ILE A 57 58.87 9.21 23.55
N GLU A 58 59.60 9.35 22.45
CA GLU A 58 59.60 10.57 21.64
C GLU A 58 58.17 10.81 21.12
N PRO A 59 57.59 11.99 21.37
CA PRO A 59 56.23 12.25 20.96
C PRO A 59 56.12 12.23 19.43
N PHE A 60 55.06 11.60 18.94
CA PHE A 60 54.72 11.65 17.52
C PHE A 60 53.32 12.20 17.34
N TYR A 61 53.12 12.89 16.22
CA TYR A 61 51.81 13.39 15.83
C TYR A 61 51.42 12.80 14.48
N SER A 62 50.12 12.62 14.30
CA SER A 62 49.51 12.21 13.04
C SER A 62 48.21 12.96 12.85
N TRP A 63 47.88 13.27 11.61
CA TRP A 63 46.58 13.82 11.24
C TRP A 63 45.77 12.77 10.50
N MET A 64 44.44 12.82 10.63
CA MET A 64 43.54 12.02 9.84
C MET A 64 42.25 12.80 9.57
N LYS A 65 41.59 12.50 8.45
CA LYS A 65 40.23 12.98 8.21
C LYS A 65 39.25 12.03 8.90
N PRO A 66 38.49 12.44 9.93
CA PRO A 66 37.58 11.54 10.65
C PRO A 66 36.62 10.80 9.73
N PHE A 67 36.06 11.49 8.72
CA PHE A 67 35.15 10.90 7.75
C PHE A 67 35.77 9.74 6.95
N SER A 68 37.09 9.76 6.69
CA SER A 68 37.77 8.74 5.87
C SER A 68 37.85 7.36 6.52
N LYS A 69 37.72 7.32 7.85
CA LYS A 69 37.70 6.10 8.66
C LYS A 69 36.33 5.86 9.30
N LEU A 70 35.32 6.62 8.87
CA LEU A 70 33.98 6.53 9.41
C LEU A 70 33.28 5.29 8.86
N GLN A 71 32.94 4.38 9.76
CA GLN A 71 32.01 3.29 9.47
C GLN A 71 30.66 3.67 10.05
N PHE A 72 29.69 3.98 9.17
CA PHE A 72 28.34 4.27 9.63
C PHE A 72 27.68 3.03 10.22
N PRO A 73 26.85 3.18 11.26
CA PRO A 73 26.02 2.09 11.72
C PRO A 73 25.07 1.63 10.59
N PRO A 74 24.68 0.34 10.57
CA PRO A 74 23.67 -0.16 9.64
C PRO A 74 22.39 0.68 9.72
N PRO A 75 21.81 1.09 8.57
CA PRO A 75 20.53 1.79 8.56
C PRO A 75 19.39 0.96 9.16
N ILE A 76 18.47 1.60 9.86
CA ILE A 76 17.24 0.95 10.34
C ILE A 76 16.15 1.17 9.31
N ILE A 77 15.69 0.09 8.67
CA ILE A 77 14.65 0.15 7.63
C ILE A 77 13.24 -0.14 8.17
N LYS A 78 12.26 0.56 7.60
CA LYS A 78 10.82 0.38 7.83
C LYS A 78 10.12 0.30 6.49
N ILE A 79 9.18 -0.62 6.38
CA ILE A 79 8.46 -0.87 5.14
C ILE A 79 7.01 -0.43 5.32
N SER A 80 6.54 0.39 4.39
CA SER A 80 5.16 0.84 4.35
C SER A 80 4.55 0.57 2.98
N ARG A 81 3.23 0.57 2.93
CA ARG A 81 2.46 0.38 1.70
C ARG A 81 1.40 1.47 1.62
N ASN A 82 1.24 2.05 0.44
CA ASN A 82 0.17 3.03 0.22
C ASN A 82 -1.14 2.35 -0.22
N ASP A 83 -2.20 3.13 -0.36
CA ASP A 83 -3.54 2.64 -0.75
C ASP A 83 -3.55 1.96 -2.13
N LYS A 84 -2.62 2.35 -3.01
CA LYS A 84 -2.43 1.76 -4.35
C LYS A 84 -1.68 0.42 -4.30
N GLY A 85 -1.21 0.00 -3.13
CA GLY A 85 -0.42 -1.22 -2.93
C GLY A 85 1.07 -1.06 -3.27
N GLU A 86 1.54 0.16 -3.54
CA GLU A 86 2.95 0.47 -3.80
C GLU A 86 3.75 0.37 -2.50
N VAL A 87 4.94 -0.23 -2.59
CA VAL A 87 5.78 -0.51 -1.42
C VAL A 87 6.86 0.56 -1.32
N TYR A 88 6.97 1.15 -0.13
CA TYR A 88 7.99 2.14 0.19
C TYR A 88 8.91 1.59 1.27
N VAL A 89 10.21 1.76 1.06
CA VAL A 89 11.23 1.55 2.08
C VAL A 89 11.59 2.92 2.63
N SER A 90 11.41 3.09 3.92
CA SER A 90 11.88 4.25 4.67
C SER A 90 13.01 3.83 5.60
N TRP A 91 13.92 4.73 5.92
CA TRP A 91 15.06 4.41 6.77
C TRP A 91 15.42 5.56 7.70
N ASN A 92 16.13 5.22 8.76
CA ASN A 92 16.78 6.17 9.64
C ASN A 92 18.24 5.73 9.81
N VAL A 93 19.16 6.68 9.71
CA VAL A 93 20.58 6.43 9.95
C VAL A 93 20.96 7.23 11.20
N SER A 94 21.39 6.51 12.23
CA SER A 94 21.91 7.11 13.45
C SER A 94 23.34 7.61 13.24
N GLY A 95 23.73 8.67 13.94
CA GLY A 95 25.08 9.22 13.85
C GLY A 95 25.40 9.93 12.53
N GLN A 96 24.38 10.32 11.75
CA GLN A 96 24.59 11.21 10.61
C GLN A 96 25.06 12.58 11.10
N PRO A 97 26.22 13.11 10.65
CA PRO A 97 26.57 14.51 10.87
C PRO A 97 25.45 15.44 10.40
N SER A 98 25.30 16.55 11.13
CA SER A 98 24.22 17.54 10.96
C SER A 98 24.30 18.29 9.64
N ARG A 99 25.46 18.26 8.98
CA ARG A 99 25.62 18.83 7.65
C ARG A 99 24.82 18.03 6.61
N LYS A 100 24.07 18.77 5.79
CA LYS A 100 23.32 18.32 4.61
C LYS A 100 24.26 17.81 3.51
N LEU A 101 24.94 16.70 3.75
CA LEU A 101 25.90 16.11 2.83
C LEU A 101 25.23 15.00 2.01
N PRO A 102 25.70 14.75 0.77
CA PRO A 102 24.99 13.88 -0.17
C PRO A 102 25.22 12.40 0.15
N TYR A 103 24.55 11.89 1.17
CA TYR A 103 24.55 10.45 1.46
C TYR A 103 24.06 9.67 0.24
N GLN A 104 24.81 8.64 -0.09
CA GLN A 104 24.41 7.66 -1.08
C GLN A 104 23.86 6.42 -0.38
N TYR A 105 22.84 5.86 -1.00
CA TYR A 105 22.12 4.70 -0.50
C TYR A 105 22.12 3.62 -1.58
N GLN A 106 22.20 2.37 -1.14
CA GLN A 106 22.03 1.24 -2.03
C GLN A 106 21.01 0.28 -1.41
N LEU A 107 19.98 0.00 -2.20
CA LEU A 107 18.98 -1.00 -1.89
C LEU A 107 19.41 -2.33 -2.51
N TYR A 108 19.21 -3.40 -1.76
CA TYR A 108 19.33 -4.76 -2.27
C TYR A 108 17.98 -5.45 -2.10
N ILE A 109 17.46 -5.98 -3.21
CA ILE A 109 16.12 -6.53 -3.27
C ILE A 109 16.21 -7.88 -3.96
N LEU A 110 16.06 -8.96 -3.18
CA LEU A 110 16.13 -10.34 -3.67
C LEU A 110 14.73 -10.90 -3.78
N ASN A 111 14.36 -11.38 -4.97
CA ASN A 111 13.13 -12.16 -5.15
C ASN A 111 13.41 -13.60 -4.69
N LEU A 112 12.69 -14.04 -3.67
CA LEU A 112 12.86 -15.37 -3.06
C LEU A 112 12.25 -16.49 -3.89
N ASN A 113 11.34 -16.20 -4.82
CA ASN A 113 10.70 -17.23 -5.64
C ASN A 113 11.65 -17.72 -6.76
N ASN A 114 12.48 -16.83 -7.29
CA ASN A 114 13.40 -17.14 -8.39
C ASN A 114 14.87 -16.89 -8.04
N GLU A 115 15.16 -16.52 -6.79
CA GLU A 115 16.49 -16.21 -6.25
C GLU A 115 17.27 -15.14 -7.04
N LYS A 116 16.55 -14.26 -7.76
CA LYS A 116 17.16 -13.19 -8.54
C LYS A 116 17.08 -11.86 -7.80
N ALA A 117 18.22 -11.18 -7.71
CA ALA A 117 18.28 -9.81 -7.24
C ALA A 117 17.76 -8.85 -8.32
N LEU A 118 16.96 -7.87 -7.92
CA LEU A 118 16.54 -6.79 -8.81
C LEU A 118 17.73 -5.84 -9.03
N PRO A 119 17.96 -5.41 -10.28
CA PRO A 119 19.01 -4.44 -10.56
C PRO A 119 18.71 -3.15 -9.80
N THR A 120 19.63 -2.75 -8.93
CA THR A 120 19.46 -1.57 -8.09
C THR A 120 20.75 -0.77 -8.05
N GLU A 121 20.70 0.41 -8.66
CA GLU A 121 21.82 1.34 -8.66
C GLU A 121 21.87 2.15 -7.36
N PRO A 122 23.08 2.51 -6.87
CA PRO A 122 23.23 3.50 -5.83
C PRO A 122 22.53 4.81 -6.20
N PHE A 123 21.90 5.45 -5.22
CA PHE A 123 21.17 6.69 -5.43
C PHE A 123 21.46 7.68 -4.30
N THR A 124 21.45 8.96 -4.65
CA THR A 124 21.48 10.07 -3.70
C THR A 124 20.04 10.52 -3.46
N GLN A 125 19.73 10.92 -2.23
CA GLN A 125 18.43 11.49 -1.92
C GLN A 125 18.57 12.98 -1.60
N GLU A 126 18.05 13.83 -2.48
CA GLU A 126 18.13 15.30 -2.35
C GLU A 126 17.14 15.87 -1.33
N ASN A 127 16.06 15.12 -1.03
CA ASN A 127 15.00 15.55 -0.14
C ASN A 127 15.18 15.02 1.29
N GLU A 128 14.69 15.75 2.29
CA GLU A 128 14.76 15.39 3.73
C GLU A 128 14.03 14.08 4.08
N ARG A 129 13.26 13.49 3.15
CA ARG A 129 12.53 12.25 3.40
C ARG A 129 13.36 11.05 3.01
N SER A 130 13.89 10.34 4.00
CA SER A 130 14.58 9.05 3.88
C SER A 130 13.65 7.91 3.46
N SER A 131 13.06 8.00 2.27
CA SER A 131 12.13 7.00 1.75
C SER A 131 12.21 6.85 0.23
N LYS A 132 12.11 5.61 -0.27
CA LYS A 132 12.11 5.30 -1.69
C LYS A 132 11.09 4.20 -2.01
N GLN A 133 10.41 4.36 -3.14
CA GLN A 133 9.50 3.35 -3.67
C GLN A 133 10.30 2.20 -4.29
N ILE A 134 9.86 0.97 -4.07
CA ILE A 134 10.37 -0.19 -4.82
C ILE A 134 9.52 -0.34 -6.08
N GLU A 135 10.19 -0.32 -7.23
CA GLU A 135 9.57 -0.51 -8.54
C GLU A 135 9.63 -1.98 -8.98
N ASN A 136 8.77 -2.36 -9.93
CA ASN A 136 8.77 -3.68 -10.59
C ASN A 136 8.66 -4.89 -9.63
N ILE A 137 7.86 -4.75 -8.57
CA ILE A 137 7.49 -5.85 -7.67
C ILE A 137 6.38 -6.70 -8.30
N ASP A 138 6.64 -8.00 -8.40
CA ASP A 138 5.66 -9.04 -8.75
C ASP A 138 4.68 -9.24 -7.58
N PRO A 139 3.36 -9.23 -7.83
CA PRO A 139 2.35 -9.42 -6.81
C PRO A 139 2.45 -10.75 -6.02
N ASP A 140 2.89 -11.82 -6.66
CA ASP A 140 2.85 -13.18 -6.10
C ASP A 140 4.21 -13.65 -5.53
N ALA A 141 5.22 -12.78 -5.60
CA ALA A 141 6.57 -13.08 -5.11
C ALA A 141 6.80 -12.58 -3.68
N LYS A 142 7.69 -13.27 -2.97
CA LYS A 142 8.27 -12.80 -1.71
C LYS A 142 9.63 -12.17 -1.99
N TYR A 143 9.93 -11.08 -1.31
CA TYR A 143 11.18 -10.37 -1.46
C TYR A 143 11.88 -10.17 -0.13
N THR A 144 13.21 -10.20 -0.16
CA THR A 144 14.07 -9.75 0.94
C THR A 144 14.68 -8.41 0.58
N VAL A 145 14.58 -7.44 1.48
CA VAL A 145 15.08 -6.09 1.30
C VAL A 145 16.17 -5.79 2.33
N LYS A 146 17.28 -5.23 1.86
CA LYS A 146 18.35 -4.64 2.68
C LYS A 146 18.73 -3.27 2.16
N LEU A 147 19.29 -2.43 3.03
CA LEU A 147 19.79 -1.10 2.69
C LEU A 147 21.16 -0.89 3.31
N ARG A 148 22.06 -0.21 2.60
CA ARG A 148 23.31 0.33 3.16
C ARG A 148 23.52 1.77 2.73
N THR A 149 24.37 2.49 3.45
CA THR A 149 24.63 3.91 3.22
C THR A 149 26.13 4.19 3.16
N ARG A 150 26.51 5.27 2.47
CA ARG A 150 27.84 5.87 2.53
C ARG A 150 27.72 7.38 2.43
N TYR A 151 28.73 8.08 2.93
CA TYR A 151 28.77 9.54 2.95
C TYR A 151 29.03 10.17 1.57
N ASP A 152 29.88 9.54 0.76
CA ASP A 152 30.16 9.89 -0.64
C ASP A 152 30.83 8.69 -1.35
N THR A 153 31.06 8.79 -2.65
CA THR A 153 31.72 7.81 -3.51
C THR A 153 33.10 7.38 -3.05
N GLU A 154 33.84 8.27 -2.39
CA GLU A 154 35.20 8.02 -1.87
C GLU A 154 35.22 7.17 -0.58
N TYR A 155 34.08 7.04 0.10
CA TYR A 155 34.00 6.41 1.40
C TYR A 155 33.48 4.98 1.31
N PRO A 156 33.90 4.10 2.25
CA PRO A 156 33.38 2.75 2.31
C PRO A 156 31.89 2.74 2.61
N TRP A 157 31.23 1.66 2.17
CA TRP A 157 29.85 1.39 2.53
C TRP A 157 29.72 1.01 4.01
N SER A 158 28.60 1.37 4.61
CA SER A 158 28.15 0.77 5.87
C SER A 158 27.90 -0.72 5.68
N GLU A 159 27.82 -1.43 6.80
CA GLU A 159 27.20 -2.74 6.84
C GLU A 159 25.73 -2.67 6.38
N TRP A 160 25.22 -3.79 5.89
CA TRP A 160 23.83 -3.92 5.47
C TRP A 160 22.89 -3.82 6.67
N SER A 161 21.73 -3.19 6.46
CA SER A 161 20.61 -3.23 7.41
C SER A 161 20.16 -4.66 7.68
N GLU A 162 19.39 -4.83 8.75
CA GLU A 162 18.62 -6.04 8.98
C GLU A 162 17.76 -6.38 7.76
N GLU A 163 17.66 -7.67 7.47
CA GLU A 163 16.84 -8.17 6.38
C GLU A 163 15.36 -8.04 6.73
N LYS A 164 14.57 -7.49 5.79
CA LYS A 164 13.10 -7.47 5.93
C LYS A 164 12.46 -8.19 4.77
N ASN A 165 11.59 -9.14 5.11
CA ASN A 165 10.83 -9.90 4.14
C ASN A 165 9.50 -9.21 3.86
N ILE A 166 9.19 -9.05 2.58
CA ILE A 166 7.94 -8.46 2.10
C ILE A 166 7.24 -9.39 1.13
N LEU A 167 5.92 -9.31 1.14
CA LEU A 167 5.09 -9.87 0.09
C LEU A 167 4.95 -8.84 -1.03
N GLY A 168 4.78 -9.35 -2.25
CA GLY A 168 4.49 -8.59 -3.45
C GLY A 168 3.28 -7.67 -3.33
N LYS A 169 3.08 -6.86 -4.38
CA LYS A 169 1.93 -5.96 -4.49
C LYS A 169 0.62 -6.78 -4.43
N PRO A 170 -0.33 -6.46 -3.55
CA PRO A 170 -1.57 -7.23 -3.49
C PRO A 170 -2.33 -7.03 -4.81
N ASN A 171 -2.69 -8.14 -5.46
CA ASN A 171 -3.44 -8.08 -6.71
C ASN A 171 -4.91 -7.74 -6.45
N TYR A 172 -5.17 -6.45 -6.22
CA TYR A 172 -6.52 -5.94 -6.01
C TYR A 172 -7.44 -6.19 -7.19
N TRP A 173 -6.90 -6.22 -8.42
CA TRP A 173 -7.70 -6.43 -9.63
C TRP A 173 -8.27 -7.85 -9.67
N THR A 174 -7.43 -8.87 -9.45
CA THR A 174 -7.90 -10.27 -9.37
C THR A 174 -8.88 -10.45 -8.21
N ARG A 175 -8.60 -9.88 -7.04
CA ARG A 175 -9.52 -9.95 -5.90
C ARG A 175 -10.87 -9.32 -6.22
N ASN A 176 -10.87 -8.13 -6.83
CA ASN A 176 -12.09 -7.39 -7.15
C ASN A 176 -12.89 -8.09 -8.26
N ILE A 177 -12.24 -8.68 -9.27
CA ILE A 177 -12.90 -9.49 -10.29
C ILE A 177 -13.56 -10.72 -9.67
N ILE A 178 -12.82 -11.44 -8.80
CA ILE A 178 -13.38 -12.61 -8.10
C ILE A 178 -14.62 -12.20 -7.30
N LEU A 179 -14.56 -11.11 -6.53
CA LEU A 179 -15.73 -10.59 -5.80
C LEU A 179 -16.87 -10.21 -6.74
N ALA A 180 -16.58 -9.47 -7.81
CA ALA A 180 -17.57 -9.03 -8.79
C ALA A 180 -18.22 -10.19 -9.57
N THR A 181 -17.54 -11.34 -9.69
CA THR A 181 -18.08 -12.55 -10.35
C THR A 181 -18.78 -13.48 -9.36
N VAL A 182 -18.22 -13.70 -8.17
CA VAL A 182 -18.76 -14.63 -7.17
C VAL A 182 -20.08 -14.11 -6.58
N ILE A 183 -20.19 -12.81 -6.33
CA ILE A 183 -21.41 -12.20 -5.78
C ILE A 183 -22.63 -12.45 -6.69
N PRO A 184 -22.64 -12.10 -8.00
CA PRO A 184 -23.80 -12.33 -8.84
C PRO A 184 -24.10 -13.81 -9.01
N ILE A 185 -23.09 -14.67 -9.17
CA ILE A 185 -23.29 -16.14 -9.28
C ILE A 185 -23.99 -16.67 -8.03
N SER A 186 -23.51 -16.28 -6.85
CA SER A 186 -24.11 -16.65 -5.57
C SER A 186 -25.56 -16.20 -5.51
N VAL A 187 -25.85 -14.95 -5.87
CA VAL A 187 -27.21 -14.41 -5.89
C VAL A 187 -28.11 -15.21 -6.85
N THR A 188 -27.63 -15.55 -8.05
CA THR A 188 -28.40 -16.36 -9.01
C THR A 188 -28.70 -17.77 -8.48
N ILE A 189 -27.74 -18.41 -7.81
CA ILE A 189 -27.95 -19.73 -7.21
C ILE A 189 -29.00 -19.64 -6.11
N PHE A 190 -28.91 -18.65 -5.22
CA PHE A 190 -29.88 -18.45 -4.15
C PHE A 190 -31.29 -18.15 -4.68
N THR A 191 -31.43 -17.35 -5.74
CA THR A 191 -32.74 -17.06 -6.34
C THR A 191 -33.36 -18.30 -6.98
N VAL A 192 -32.59 -19.10 -7.72
CA VAL A 192 -33.08 -20.36 -8.29
C VAL A 192 -33.55 -21.33 -7.21
N ILE A 193 -32.75 -21.51 -6.15
CA ILE A 193 -33.10 -22.35 -5.01
C ILE A 193 -34.40 -21.84 -4.35
N ALA A 194 -34.51 -20.54 -4.11
CA ALA A 194 -35.70 -19.92 -3.52
C ALA A 194 -36.96 -20.15 -4.37
N VAL A 195 -36.88 -20.03 -5.69
CA VAL A 195 -38.00 -20.30 -6.61
C VAL A 195 -38.44 -21.77 -6.55
N ILE A 196 -37.50 -22.71 -6.50
CA ILE A 196 -37.81 -24.14 -6.37
C ILE A 196 -38.53 -24.42 -5.03
N TYR A 197 -38.02 -23.85 -3.94
CA TYR A 197 -38.65 -23.99 -2.62
C TYR A 197 -40.04 -23.36 -2.59
N MET A 198 -40.22 -22.16 -3.13
CA MET A 198 -41.53 -21.50 -3.22
C MET A 198 -42.51 -22.30 -4.07
N LYS A 199 -42.07 -22.89 -5.18
CA LYS A 199 -42.93 -23.76 -6.01
C LYS A 199 -43.37 -25.01 -5.25
N ARG A 200 -42.47 -25.64 -4.50
CA ARG A 200 -42.81 -26.80 -3.64
C ARG A 200 -43.72 -26.40 -2.49
N PHE A 201 -43.50 -25.24 -1.89
CA PHE A 201 -44.31 -24.70 -0.80
C PHE A 201 -45.73 -24.36 -1.25
N PHE A 202 -45.88 -23.73 -2.43
CA PHE A 202 -47.18 -23.40 -3.00
C PHE A 202 -48.02 -24.66 -3.27
N LEU A 203 -47.39 -25.74 -3.76
CA LEU A 203 -48.06 -27.04 -3.95
C LEU A 203 -48.49 -27.72 -2.63
N CYS A 204 -47.77 -27.49 -1.53
CA CYS A 204 -48.13 -28.06 -0.23
C CYS A 204 -49.30 -27.31 0.43
N ILE A 205 -49.42 -26.01 0.20
CA ILE A 205 -50.46 -25.17 0.82
C ILE A 205 -51.72 -25.09 -0.03
N PHE A 206 -51.58 -25.09 -1.35
CA PHE A 206 -52.69 -25.05 -2.30
C PHE A 206 -52.79 -26.41 -3.02
N PRO A 207 -53.52 -27.39 -2.46
CA PRO A 207 -53.81 -28.61 -3.19
C PRO A 207 -54.54 -28.27 -4.50
N PRO A 208 -54.33 -29.06 -5.57
CA PRO A 208 -54.95 -28.80 -6.87
C PRO A 208 -56.47 -28.69 -6.71
N ILE A 209 -57.03 -27.54 -7.11
CA ILE A 209 -58.48 -27.29 -7.06
C ILE A 209 -59.16 -28.38 -7.89
N PRO A 210 -60.01 -29.23 -7.29
CA PRO A 210 -60.69 -30.28 -8.03
C PRO A 210 -61.57 -29.64 -9.12
N HIS A 211 -61.45 -30.16 -10.34
CA HIS A 211 -62.10 -29.64 -11.54
C HIS A 211 -63.61 -29.34 -11.29
N PRO A 212 -64.08 -28.09 -11.51
CA PRO A 212 -65.45 -27.69 -11.22
C PRO A 212 -66.49 -28.46 -12.04
N GLY A 213 -66.12 -28.92 -13.24
CA GLY A 213 -67.03 -29.63 -14.15
C GLY A 213 -67.65 -30.91 -13.60
N LYS A 214 -66.98 -31.61 -12.66
CA LYS A 214 -67.52 -32.84 -12.06
C LYS A 214 -68.35 -32.60 -10.80
N ILE A 215 -68.26 -31.40 -10.21
CA ILE A 215 -69.00 -31.04 -8.99
C ILE A 215 -70.40 -30.56 -9.37
N PHE A 216 -70.52 -29.82 -10.48
CA PHE A 216 -71.81 -29.37 -10.98
C PHE A 216 -72.67 -30.52 -11.51
N GLU A 217 -72.09 -31.50 -12.20
CA GLU A 217 -72.86 -32.64 -12.74
C GLU A 217 -73.54 -33.45 -11.62
N LYS A 218 -72.85 -33.68 -10.49
CA LYS A 218 -73.44 -34.36 -9.32
C LYS A 218 -74.43 -33.51 -8.53
N SER A 219 -74.33 -32.19 -8.60
CA SER A 219 -75.20 -31.25 -7.87
C SER A 219 -76.50 -30.96 -8.63
N PHE A 220 -76.47 -30.98 -9.96
CA PHE A 220 -77.64 -30.75 -10.82
C PHE A 220 -78.47 -32.00 -11.10
N SER A 221 -77.94 -33.22 -10.92
CA SER A 221 -78.75 -34.44 -11.08
C SER A 221 -79.78 -34.68 -9.96
N ASN A 222 -79.77 -33.87 -8.89
CA ASN A 222 -80.64 -34.09 -7.72
C ASN A 222 -81.66 -32.96 -7.45
N GLN A 223 -81.95 -32.11 -8.45
CA GLN A 223 -82.84 -30.96 -8.27
C GLN A 223 -84.03 -30.96 -9.23
N ASN A 224 -85.06 -31.74 -8.87
CA ASN A 224 -86.44 -31.52 -9.33
C ASN A 224 -87.09 -30.25 -8.73
N ASN A 225 -86.33 -29.35 -8.10
CA ASN A 225 -86.85 -28.17 -7.38
C ASN A 225 -86.33 -26.83 -7.92
N PHE A 226 -85.71 -26.77 -9.11
CA PHE A 226 -85.19 -25.51 -9.67
C PHE A 226 -86.21 -24.70 -10.50
N GLN A 227 -87.46 -25.17 -10.62
CA GLN A 227 -88.52 -24.47 -11.35
C GLN A 227 -89.19 -23.32 -10.59
N GLN A 228 -88.79 -23.04 -9.33
CA GLN A 228 -89.46 -22.01 -8.52
C GLN A 228 -88.79 -20.63 -8.51
N PHE A 229 -87.61 -20.47 -9.15
CA PHE A 229 -86.86 -19.21 -9.10
C PHE A 229 -87.06 -18.26 -10.30
N THR A 230 -87.78 -18.68 -11.36
CA THR A 230 -87.91 -17.87 -12.58
C THR A 230 -89.21 -17.06 -12.68
N GLN A 231 -90.02 -16.96 -11.61
CA GLN A 231 -91.35 -16.35 -11.72
C GLN A 231 -91.57 -15.01 -11.00
N TYR A 232 -90.57 -14.39 -10.39
CA TYR A 232 -90.74 -13.03 -9.86
C TYR A 232 -89.54 -12.13 -10.14
N ASN A 233 -89.86 -10.96 -10.71
CA ASN A 233 -89.02 -9.80 -11.02
C ASN A 233 -88.41 -9.76 -12.43
N ILE A 234 -89.29 -9.59 -13.42
CA ILE A 234 -88.98 -8.73 -14.57
C ILE A 234 -89.13 -7.29 -14.09
N VAL A 235 -88.01 -6.61 -13.87
CA VAL A 235 -87.92 -5.15 -13.97
C VAL A 235 -86.72 -4.87 -14.87
N THR A 236 -87.03 -4.19 -15.97
CA THR A 236 -86.12 -3.68 -17.00
C THR A 236 -85.16 -2.65 -16.42
N GLU A 237 -83.86 -2.84 -16.59
CA GLU A 237 -82.90 -1.74 -16.52
C GLU A 237 -81.64 -2.03 -17.36
N ASN A 238 -81.60 -1.36 -18.51
CA ASN A 238 -80.47 -0.82 -19.28
C ASN A 238 -79.34 -1.76 -19.75
N GLU A 239 -79.36 -2.01 -21.07
CA GLU A 239 -78.20 -2.42 -21.87
C GLU A 239 -77.15 -1.29 -21.86
N GLU A 240 -75.99 -1.51 -21.23
CA GLU A 240 -74.79 -0.74 -21.51
C GLU A 240 -73.95 -1.52 -22.53
N ASP A 241 -74.06 -1.10 -23.80
CA ASP A 241 -73.19 -1.51 -24.89
C ASP A 241 -71.73 -1.13 -24.58
N VAL A 242 -70.88 -2.12 -24.38
CA VAL A 242 -69.43 -1.94 -24.33
C VAL A 242 -68.92 -1.69 -25.75
N CYS A 243 -68.81 -0.42 -26.12
CA CYS A 243 -68.27 0.01 -27.40
C CYS A 243 -66.74 -0.14 -27.40
N SER A 244 -66.23 -1.07 -28.19
CA SER A 244 -64.80 -1.29 -28.43
C SER A 244 -64.20 -0.13 -29.22
N VAL A 245 -63.38 0.71 -28.57
CA VAL A 245 -62.63 1.77 -29.25
C VAL A 245 -61.35 1.16 -29.83
N ILE A 246 -61.35 0.92 -31.14
CA ILE A 246 -60.18 0.66 -31.96
C ILE A 246 -59.79 2.00 -32.60
N LEU A 247 -58.62 2.54 -32.27
CA LEU A 247 -58.03 3.67 -32.99
C LEU A 247 -57.12 3.12 -34.08
N ALA A 248 -57.60 3.20 -35.32
CA ALA A 248 -56.82 3.01 -36.54
C ALA A 248 -56.27 4.37 -37.02
N GLU A 249 -54.99 4.41 -37.38
CA GLU A 249 -54.26 5.56 -37.90
C GLU A 249 -54.76 5.99 -39.29
N SER A 250 -54.63 7.28 -39.64
CA SER A 250 -53.92 7.66 -40.87
C SER A 250 -53.39 9.12 -40.85
N PRO A 251 -52.30 9.41 -41.59
CA PRO A 251 -51.52 10.65 -41.54
C PRO A 251 -52.01 11.69 -42.56
N LEU A 252 -51.60 12.96 -42.43
CA LEU A 252 -51.08 13.79 -43.54
C LEU A 252 -50.63 15.18 -43.08
N SER A 253 -49.69 15.68 -43.87
CA SER A 253 -48.67 16.70 -43.66
C SER A 253 -49.09 18.16 -43.91
N SER A 254 -48.22 19.07 -43.45
CA SER A 254 -47.86 20.42 -44.00
C SER A 254 -48.96 21.50 -44.00
N SER A 255 -48.74 22.79 -43.70
CA SER A 255 -47.55 23.66 -43.56
C SER A 255 -47.99 25.04 -43.03
N SER A 256 -47.09 25.76 -42.32
CA SER A 256 -46.89 27.24 -42.24
C SER A 256 -48.10 28.18 -42.01
N SER A 257 -48.09 29.29 -41.27
CA SER A 257 -47.12 30.15 -40.59
C SER A 257 -47.90 31.35 -40.05
N SER A 258 -47.53 31.94 -38.91
CA SER A 258 -47.34 33.41 -38.73
C SER A 258 -47.20 33.81 -37.25
N THR A 259 -46.43 34.88 -37.07
CA THR A 259 -45.72 35.36 -35.88
C THR A 259 -46.32 36.70 -35.41
N CYS A 260 -45.99 37.09 -34.16
CA CYS A 260 -45.82 38.44 -33.55
C CYS A 260 -46.58 38.57 -32.21
N SER A 261 -46.09 39.21 -31.13
CA SER A 261 -44.94 40.11 -30.93
C SER A 261 -44.69 40.39 -29.43
N SER A 262 -43.42 40.72 -29.10
CA SER A 262 -42.90 41.80 -28.19
C SER A 262 -43.14 41.76 -26.67
N ALA A 263 -42.25 42.24 -25.77
CA ALA A 263 -40.95 42.95 -25.87
C ALA A 263 -40.26 43.11 -24.47
N VAL A 264 -39.06 43.73 -24.49
CA VAL A 264 -38.35 44.53 -23.45
C VAL A 264 -37.49 43.70 -22.48
N GLU A 265 -36.19 43.93 -22.24
CA GLU A 265 -35.26 45.08 -22.39
C GLU A 265 -33.83 44.59 -22.72
#